data_AF-A0A1P8B8E8-F1
#
_entry.id   AF-A0A1P8B8E8-F1
#
_cell.length_a   1.000
_cell.length_b   1.000
_cell.length_c   1.000
_cell.angle_alpha   90.00
_cell.angle_beta   90.00
_cell.angle_gamma   90.00
#
_symmetry.space_group_name_H-M   'P 1'
#
loop_
_entity.id
_entity.type
_entity.pdbx_description
1 polymer ?
#
loop_
_entity_poly.entity_id
_entity_poly.type
_entity_poly.pdbx_seq_one_letter_code
_entity_poly.pdbx_strand_id
1 'polypeptide(L)'
;MYIQINSNPVAAEATILSLHQSPQPYKACRYILENSQVANARFQAAAAIRKSAIREWSFLATDDKGGLISFCLGYVMQHANSSEGYVLSKVSSVAAQLA
;
A
#
# COMPACT_ATOMS: atom_id res chain seq x y z
N MET A 1 -10.92 -25.42 -16.40
CA MET A 1 -9.50 -25.37 -16.01
C MET A 1 -9.44 -24.86 -14.58
N TYR A 2 -9.27 -25.73 -13.58
CA TYR A 2 -9.17 -25.29 -12.19
C TYR A 2 -7.75 -24.80 -11.94
N ILE A 3 -7.59 -23.50 -11.69
CA ILE A 3 -6.35 -22.97 -11.14
C ILE A 3 -6.25 -23.57 -9.73
N GLN A 4 -5.33 -24.52 -9.55
CA GLN A 4 -4.93 -24.97 -8.22
C GLN A 4 -4.26 -23.78 -7.53
N ILE A 5 -5.02 -23.06 -6.70
CA ILE A 5 -4.46 -22.06 -5.81
C ILE A 5 -3.69 -22.86 -4.76
N ASN A 6 -2.36 -22.90 -4.88
CA ASN A 6 -1.50 -23.42 -3.83
C ASN A 6 -1.60 -22.47 -2.63
N SER A 7 -2.62 -22.70 -1.80
CA SER A 7 -2.91 -21.93 -0.59
C SER A 7 -1.89 -22.30 0.49
N ASN A 8 -0.66 -21.85 0.34
CA ASN A 8 0.35 -21.89 1.39
C ASN A 8 0.30 -20.55 2.17
N PRO A 9 -0.46 -20.47 3.27
CA PRO A 9 -0.60 -19.23 4.03
C PRO A 9 0.74 -18.74 4.58
N VAL A 10 1.64 -19.65 4.94
CA VAL A 10 2.97 -19.30 5.47
C VAL A 10 3.81 -18.60 4.41
N ALA A 11 3.83 -19.12 3.17
CA ALA A 11 4.56 -18.49 2.08
C ALA A 11 3.97 -17.13 1.69
N ALA A 12 2.63 -16.99 1.73
CA ALA A 12 1.95 -15.72 1.47
C ALA A 12 2.29 -14.68 2.54
N GLU A 13 2.25 -15.07 3.81
CA GLU A 13 2.59 -14.19 4.93
C GLU A 13 4.06 -13.77 4.89
N ALA A 14 4.98 -14.70 4.61
CA ALA A 14 6.39 -14.38 4.42
C ALA A 14 6.59 -13.34 3.31
N THR A 15 5.88 -13.48 2.18
CA THR A 15 5.95 -12.52 1.07
C THR A 15 5.45 -11.13 1.47
N ILE A 16 4.31 -11.05 2.17
CA ILE A 16 3.76 -9.79 2.69
C ILE A 16 4.73 -9.15 3.68
N LEU A 17 5.35 -9.95 4.55
CA LEU A 17 6.33 -9.47 5.53
C LEU A 17 7.57 -8.91 4.82
N SER A 18 8.10 -9.59 3.80
CA SER A 18 9.22 -9.11 3.00
C SER A 18 8.90 -7.79 2.30
N LEU A 19 7.69 -7.61 1.77
CA LEU A 19 7.25 -6.33 1.21
C LEU A 19 7.27 -5.22 2.27
N HIS A 20 6.74 -5.50 3.47
CA HIS A 20 6.71 -4.54 4.59
C HIS A 20 8.10 -4.14 5.11
N GLN A 21 9.08 -5.03 4.97
CA GLN A 21 10.45 -4.81 5.42
C GLN A 21 11.36 -4.23 4.32
N SER A 22 10.88 -4.19 3.08
CA SER A 22 11.66 -3.69 1.95
C SER A 22 12.00 -2.20 2.12
N PRO A 23 13.24 -1.79 1.80
CA PRO A 23 13.61 -0.37 1.79
C PRO A 23 12.90 0.35 0.65
N GLN A 24 12.34 1.54 0.93
CA GLN A 24 11.70 2.40 -0.06
C GLN A 24 10.72 1.69 -1.02
N PRO A 25 9.69 0.96 -0.52
CA PRO A 25 8.80 0.16 -1.37
C PRO A 25 7.77 1.03 -2.13
N TYR A 26 7.86 2.36 -2.02
CA TYR A 26 6.84 3.30 -2.45
C TYR A 26 6.44 3.17 -3.92
N LYS A 27 7.41 2.96 -4.83
CA LYS A 27 7.10 2.83 -6.26
C LYS A 27 6.30 1.55 -6.53
N ALA A 28 6.72 0.43 -5.96
CA ALA A 28 6.02 -0.85 -6.09
C ALA A 28 4.63 -0.78 -5.43
N CYS A 29 4.51 -0.17 -4.26
CA CYS A 29 3.23 -0.07 -3.56
C CYS A 29 2.23 0.83 -4.30
N ARG A 30 2.69 1.95 -4.88
CA ARG A 30 1.86 2.80 -5.76
C ARG A 30 1.34 2.01 -6.96
N TYR A 31 2.23 1.28 -7.63
CA TYR A 31 1.85 0.42 -8.75
C TYR A 31 0.83 -0.65 -8.36
N ILE A 32 1.02 -1.32 -7.21
CA ILE A 32 0.07 -2.32 -6.70
C ILE A 32 -1.29 -1.68 -6.42
N LEU A 33 -1.32 -0.51 -5.78
CA LEU A 33 -2.56 0.23 -5.48
C LEU A 33 -3.36 0.52 -6.75
N GLU A 34 -2.69 0.96 -7.81
CA GLU A 34 -3.34 1.35 -9.07
C GLU A 34 -3.74 0.17 -9.96
N ASN A 35 -3.00 -0.95 -9.94
CA ASN A 35 -3.13 -1.98 -10.98
C ASN A 35 -3.65 -3.33 -10.47
N SER A 36 -3.52 -3.62 -9.17
CA SER A 36 -3.90 -4.94 -8.65
C SER A 36 -5.42 -5.10 -8.60
N GLN A 37 -5.93 -6.17 -9.21
CA GLN A 37 -7.35 -6.55 -9.08
C GLN A 37 -7.67 -7.16 -7.70
N VAL A 38 -6.65 -7.52 -6.91
CA VAL A 38 -6.82 -8.11 -5.58
C VAL A 38 -6.82 -7.00 -4.51
N ALA A 39 -7.98 -6.78 -3.89
CA ALA A 39 -8.19 -5.77 -2.85
C ALA A 39 -7.23 -5.91 -1.66
N ASN A 40 -6.97 -7.15 -1.23
CA ASN A 40 -6.04 -7.39 -0.12
C ASN A 40 -4.60 -7.00 -0.50
N ALA A 41 -4.17 -7.22 -1.74
CA ALA A 41 -2.85 -6.77 -2.18
C ALA A 41 -2.73 -5.23 -2.14
N ARG A 42 -3.79 -4.51 -2.54
CA ARG A 42 -3.88 -3.05 -2.41
C ARG A 42 -3.82 -2.60 -0.95
N PHE A 43 -4.54 -3.30 -0.07
CA PHE A 43 -4.49 -3.05 1.38
C PHE A 43 -3.08 -3.26 1.97
N GLN A 44 -2.41 -4.37 1.63
CA GLN A 44 -1.05 -4.65 2.10
C GLN A 44 -0.04 -3.63 1.53
N ALA A 45 -0.20 -3.20 0.28
CA ALA A 45 0.63 -2.13 -0.29
C ALA A 45 0.47 -0.80 0.47
N ALA A 46 -0.76 -0.41 0.83
CA ALA A 46 -0.99 0.75 1.69
C ALA A 46 -0.34 0.57 3.07
N ALA A 47 -0.46 -0.61 3.67
CA ALA A 47 0.19 -0.93 4.94
C ALA A 47 1.72 -0.85 4.86
N ALA A 48 2.31 -1.29 3.74
CA ALA A 48 3.74 -1.20 3.45
C ALA A 48 4.22 0.25 3.37
N ILE A 49 3.48 1.12 2.65
CA ILE A 49 3.79 2.57 2.58
C ILE A 49 3.88 3.15 3.98
N ARG A 50 2.88 2.90 4.84
CA ARG A 50 2.89 3.38 6.22
C ARG A 50 4.10 2.88 6.99
N LYS A 51 4.36 1.56 6.97
CA LYS A 51 5.44 0.94 7.74
C LYS A 51 6.82 1.47 7.33
N SER A 52 7.05 1.60 6.03
CA SER A 52 8.32 2.15 5.54
C SER A 52 8.43 3.64 5.81
N ALA A 53 7.35 4.41 5.64
CA ALA A 53 7.36 5.84 5.96
C ALA A 53 7.70 6.07 7.44
N ILE A 54 7.08 5.36 8.39
CA ILE A 54 7.42 5.48 9.82
C ILE A 54 8.92 5.25 10.08
N ARG A 55 9.53 4.29 9.40
CA ARG A 55 10.95 3.94 9.58
C ARG A 55 11.90 4.96 8.98
N GLU A 56 11.56 5.53 7.82
CA GLU A 56 12.52 6.27 7.00
C GLU A 56 12.10 7.71 6.67
N TRP A 57 10.99 8.22 7.24
CA TRP A 57 10.46 9.56 6.97
C TRP A 57 11.52 10.67 7.09
N SER A 58 12.34 10.64 8.14
CA SER A 58 13.36 11.66 8.36
C SER A 58 14.42 11.72 7.26
N PHE A 59 14.60 10.65 6.49
CA PHE A 59 15.59 10.53 5.42
C PHE A 59 14.99 10.73 4.02
N LEU A 60 13.67 10.82 3.88
CA LEU A 60 13.02 11.09 2.61
C LEU A 60 13.16 12.57 2.22
N ALA A 61 13.39 12.82 0.94
CA ALA A 61 13.36 14.16 0.37
C ALA A 61 11.97 14.79 0.55
N THR A 62 11.90 16.11 0.73
CA THR A 62 10.64 16.84 0.91
C THR A 62 9.66 16.59 -0.24
N ASP A 63 10.17 16.53 -1.47
CA ASP A 63 9.35 16.26 -2.66
C ASP A 63 8.76 14.84 -2.63
N ASP A 64 9.53 13.84 -2.16
CA ASP A 64 9.04 12.47 -2.01
C ASP A 64 7.93 12.37 -0.95
N LYS A 65 8.07 13.12 0.15
CA LYS A 65 7.04 13.22 1.20
C LYS A 65 5.74 13.81 0.65
N GLY A 66 5.85 14.97 0.00
CA GLY A 66 4.70 15.65 -0.63
C GLY A 66 4.03 14.78 -1.69
N GLY A 67 4.83 14.09 -2.52
CA GLY A 67 4.36 13.16 -3.53
C GLY A 67 3.61 11.95 -2.94
N LEU A 68 4.07 11.40 -1.81
CA LEU A 68 3.39 10.28 -1.13
C LEU A 68 2.04 10.69 -0.54
N ILE A 69 1.98 11.85 0.12
CA ILE A 69 0.73 12.38 0.69
C ILE A 69 -0.27 12.64 -0.42
N SER A 70 0.17 13.36 -1.47
CA SER A 70 -0.66 13.71 -2.62
C SER A 70 -1.19 12.47 -3.34
N PHE A 71 -0.34 11.44 -3.51
CA PHE A 71 -0.76 10.17 -4.07
C PHE A 71 -1.86 9.50 -3.24
N CYS A 72 -1.69 9.40 -1.91
CA CYS A 72 -2.67 8.72 -1.06
C CYS A 72 -4.02 9.46 -1.07
N LEU A 73 -4.01 10.79 -0.97
CA LEU A 73 -5.21 11.61 -1.05
C LEU A 73 -5.89 11.48 -2.42
N GLY A 74 -5.13 11.58 -3.50
CA GLY A 74 -5.61 11.42 -4.87
C GLY A 74 -6.22 10.05 -5.11
N TYR A 75 -5.61 8.98 -4.58
CA TYR A 75 -6.13 7.62 -4.68
C TYR A 75 -7.51 7.50 -4.00
N VAL A 76 -7.65 8.02 -2.78
CA VAL A 76 -8.91 7.97 -2.02
C VAL A 76 -10.02 8.73 -2.76
N MET A 77 -9.72 9.93 -3.26
CA MET A 77 -10.70 10.74 -4.01
C MET A 77 -11.17 10.03 -5.29
N GLN A 78 -10.25 9.44 -6.06
CA GLN A 78 -10.57 8.72 -7.30
C GLN A 78 -11.44 7.47 -7.05
N HIS A 79 -11.28 6.84 -5.89
CA HIS A 79 -11.94 5.58 -5.56
C HIS A 79 -13.04 5.74 -4.50
N ALA A 80 -13.51 6.96 -4.23
CA ALA A 80 -14.44 7.26 -3.14
C ALA A 80 -15.74 6.42 -3.16
N ASN A 81 -16.16 5.97 -4.33
CA ASN A 81 -17.36 5.14 -4.52
C ASN A 81 -17.06 3.63 -4.61
N SER A 82 -15.84 3.19 -4.30
CA SER A 82 -15.47 1.78 -4.33
C SER A 82 -16.19 0.99 -3.23
N SER A 83 -16.65 -0.22 -3.56
CA SER A 83 -17.22 -1.17 -2.59
C SER A 83 -16.17 -1.71 -1.59
N GLU A 84 -14.88 -1.50 -1.86
CA GLU A 84 -13.77 -1.96 -1.03
C GLU A 84 -13.39 -0.91 0.03
N GLY A 85 -14.37 -0.51 0.86
CA GLY A 85 -14.19 0.57 1.84
C GLY A 85 -13.03 0.37 2.83
N TYR A 86 -12.65 -0.88 3.11
CA TYR A 86 -11.50 -1.18 3.97
C TYR A 86 -10.14 -0.78 3.35
N VAL A 87 -10.01 -0.86 2.01
CA VAL A 87 -8.81 -0.39 1.30
C VAL A 87 -8.74 1.13 1.39
N LEU A 88 -9.85 1.81 1.11
CA LEU A 88 -9.94 3.27 1.20
C LEU A 88 -9.62 3.75 2.62
N SER A 89 -10.24 3.15 3.63
CA SER A 89 -9.98 3.46 5.04
C SER A 89 -8.49 3.31 5.38
N LYS A 90 -7.83 2.26 4.86
CA LYS A 90 -6.39 2.07 5.06
C LYS A 90 -5.57 3.17 4.41
N VAL A 91 -5.83 3.51 3.15
CA VAL A 91 -5.10 4.56 2.42
C VAL A 91 -5.34 5.93 3.05
N SER A 92 -6.58 6.25 3.44
CA SER A 92 -6.92 7.47 4.17
C SER A 92 -6.17 7.57 5.50
N SER A 93 -6.09 6.47 6.25
CA SER A 93 -5.30 6.41 7.49
C SER A 93 -3.81 6.63 7.24
N VAL A 94 -3.27 6.15 6.12
CA VAL A 94 -1.88 6.45 5.73
C VAL A 94 -1.73 7.94 5.43
N ALA A 95 -2.58 8.51 4.57
CA ALA A 95 -2.53 9.94 4.23
C ALA A 95 -2.53 10.82 5.49
N ALA A 96 -3.44 10.53 6.44
CA ALA A 96 -3.57 11.28 7.69
C ALA A 96 -2.36 11.16 8.62
N GLN A 97 -1.56 10.09 8.53
CA GLN A 97 -0.34 9.93 9.32
C GLN A 97 0.90 10.58 8.69
N LEU A 98 0.86 10.83 7.38
CA LEU A 98 1.97 11.41 6.64
C LEU A 98 1.86 12.93 6.52
N ALA A 99 0.65 13.49 6.65
CA ALA A 99 0.37 14.92 6.66
C ALA A 99 0.71 15.54 8.02
#